data_AF-A0A0E3WWH1-F1
#
_entry.id   AF-A0A0E3WWH1-F1
#
_cell.length_a   1.000
_cell.length_b   1.000
_cell.length_c   1.000
_cell.angle_alpha   90.00
_cell.angle_beta   90.00
_cell.angle_gamma   90.00
#
_symmetry.space_group_name_H-M   'P 1'
#
loop_
_entity.id
_entity.type
_entity.pdbx_description
1 polymer ?
#
loop_
_entity_poly.entity_id
_entity_poly.type
_entity_poly.pdbx_seq_one_letter_code
_entity_poly.pdbx_strand_id
1 'polypeptide(L)'
;MFCNQCQETFKSIGCTKNGVCGKKGEVADLQDRLIYVLKSISFYNLKARDAGLNEEATDRFILDGFFATLTNTNFDKKEIESYIKKGFELRDSIKTKLPSGITDAEKDLPAVATVTPENIGSLDVAVHSTADEDIRSLRELLTYGMKGMAAYAHHAYILGYKDEAIFEFIEKGLVATTDDSLGVEALTGLVLECGQKGVLTLALLDKANTETYGNPEPTVVNIGVRDRPGILISGHDLRDLEQLLEQTKGTGIDIYTHGEMLPANSYPAFKKYDNFVGNYGNAWWRQNEEFEKFNGPILLTTNCIIPPRESYRNRIYTTGVVGFEGLTHIYEKEDGTKDFTPLIEQAKMSNPPEQLESGTIVGGFAHEAALSVADKIIDAVKSGAISRFIVMAGCDGRHKERAYYTDFAKALPKDTVILTAGCAKYRYNKLDLGDIGGIPRVIDAGQCNDSYSLVVIAQKLAEAFGLKDINDLPVSYNIAWYEQKAVLVLLALLSLGVKNITLGPTLPACVSPNVLKVLVDNFNIRANTTVEADMKVLLNQA
;
A
#
# COMPACT_ATOMS: atom_id res chain seq x y z
N MET A 1 11.99 -6.26 -20.50
CA MET A 1 11.00 -5.66 -19.58
C MET A 1 9.76 -5.13 -20.29
N PHE A 2 8.60 -5.34 -19.67
CA PHE A 2 7.39 -4.55 -19.85
C PHE A 2 6.71 -4.40 -18.49
N CYS A 3 6.55 -3.18 -18.00
CA CYS A 3 5.95 -2.94 -16.68
C CYS A 3 5.02 -1.73 -16.72
N ASN A 4 3.75 -1.92 -16.34
CA ASN A 4 2.72 -0.88 -16.32
C ASN A 4 1.91 -0.85 -15.01
N GLN A 5 2.44 -1.42 -13.92
CA GLN A 5 1.73 -1.57 -12.65
C GLN A 5 1.51 -0.28 -11.84
N CYS A 6 2.20 0.82 -12.16
CA CYS A 6 2.05 2.08 -11.43
C CYS A 6 1.56 3.22 -12.32
N GLN A 7 0.97 4.24 -11.69
CA GLN A 7 0.36 5.39 -12.36
C GLN A 7 1.37 6.15 -13.24
N GLU A 8 2.64 6.21 -12.86
CA GLU A 8 3.70 6.93 -13.59
C GLU A 8 4.33 6.10 -14.73
N THR A 9 3.71 5.00 -15.15
CA THR A 9 4.24 4.21 -16.26
C THR A 9 4.39 5.07 -17.52
N PHE A 10 5.43 4.77 -18.31
CA PHE A 10 5.81 5.61 -19.45
C PHE A 10 4.66 5.76 -20.44
N LYS A 11 4.32 7.02 -20.75
CA LYS A 11 3.21 7.43 -21.62
C LYS A 11 1.83 6.87 -21.22
N SER A 12 1.65 6.46 -19.96
CA SER A 12 0.44 5.76 -19.52
C SER A 12 0.15 4.49 -20.33
N ILE A 13 1.20 3.82 -20.82
CA ILE A 13 1.13 2.56 -21.57
C ILE A 13 1.98 1.49 -20.86
N GLY A 14 3.29 1.71 -20.74
CA GLY A 14 4.22 0.69 -20.28
C GLY A 14 5.68 1.12 -20.36
N CYS A 15 6.46 0.83 -19.33
CA CYS A 15 7.90 0.99 -19.35
C CYS A 15 8.56 -0.19 -20.07
N THR A 16 9.35 0.07 -21.13
CA THR A 16 9.89 -0.97 -22.02
C THR A 16 11.43 -1.06 -22.05
N LYS A 17 12.14 -0.13 -21.40
CA LYS A 17 13.61 -0.13 -21.31
C LYS A 17 14.10 -0.05 -19.87
N ASN A 18 13.72 1.04 -19.20
CA ASN A 18 13.84 1.24 -17.76
C ASN A 18 12.51 1.84 -17.25
N GLY A 19 12.16 1.58 -16.01
CA GLY A 19 11.02 2.18 -15.35
C GLY A 19 11.24 3.67 -15.06
N VAL A 20 10.18 4.48 -15.13
CA VAL A 20 10.19 5.88 -14.67
C VAL A 20 10.60 5.99 -13.20
N CYS A 21 10.30 4.97 -12.40
CA CYS A 21 10.73 4.85 -11.01
C CYS A 21 12.23 4.58 -10.82
N GLY A 22 12.99 4.33 -11.89
CA GLY A 22 14.41 3.96 -11.84
C GLY A 22 14.66 2.45 -11.85
N LYS A 23 13.63 1.60 -11.92
CA LYS A 23 13.78 0.14 -12.04
C LYS A 23 14.47 -0.21 -13.36
N LYS A 24 15.65 -0.84 -13.30
CA LYS A 24 16.38 -1.31 -14.47
C LYS A 24 15.63 -2.45 -15.16
N GLY A 25 15.79 -2.59 -16.47
CA GLY A 25 15.17 -3.67 -17.25
C GLY A 25 15.42 -5.07 -16.68
N GLU A 26 16.66 -5.38 -16.31
CA GLU A 26 17.02 -6.69 -15.73
C GLU A 26 16.32 -6.98 -14.38
N VAL A 27 16.11 -5.95 -13.56
CA VAL A 27 15.41 -6.09 -12.27
C VAL A 27 13.92 -6.31 -12.52
N ALA A 28 13.34 -5.65 -13.53
CA ALA A 28 11.97 -5.89 -13.93
C ALA A 28 11.76 -7.33 -14.42
N ASP A 29 12.65 -7.82 -15.28
CA ASP A 29 12.56 -9.21 -15.81
C ASP A 29 12.72 -10.24 -14.68
N LEU A 30 13.54 -9.96 -13.66
CA LEU A 30 13.65 -10.80 -12.47
C LEU A 30 12.39 -10.79 -11.60
N GLN A 31 11.73 -9.63 -11.45
CA GLN A 31 10.46 -9.57 -10.74
C GLN A 31 9.36 -10.37 -11.47
N ASP A 32 9.32 -10.34 -12.81
CA ASP A 32 8.38 -11.15 -13.59
C ASP A 32 8.63 -12.65 -13.37
N ARG A 33 9.91 -13.07 -13.35
CA ARG A 33 10.30 -14.45 -13.03
C ARG A 33 9.93 -14.84 -11.60
N LEU A 34 10.16 -13.97 -10.62
CA LEU A 34 9.75 -14.22 -9.24
C LEU A 34 8.25 -14.45 -9.15
N ILE A 35 7.44 -13.59 -9.77
CA ILE A 35 5.97 -13.79 -9.82
C ILE A 35 5.63 -15.13 -10.47
N TYR A 36 6.29 -15.52 -11.55
CA TYR A 36 6.06 -16.82 -12.18
C TYR A 36 6.42 -18.02 -11.26
N VAL A 37 7.50 -17.91 -10.48
CA VAL A 37 7.83 -18.90 -9.43
C VAL A 37 6.75 -18.94 -8.35
N LEU A 38 6.22 -17.80 -7.91
CA LEU A 38 5.10 -17.78 -6.95
C LEU A 38 3.87 -18.51 -7.51
N LYS A 39 3.54 -18.32 -8.79
CA LYS A 39 2.46 -19.08 -9.45
C LYS A 39 2.73 -20.59 -9.41
N SER A 40 3.98 -21.01 -9.59
CA SER A 40 4.41 -22.41 -9.50
C SER A 40 4.26 -22.96 -8.09
N ILE A 41 4.68 -22.20 -7.06
CA ILE A 41 4.49 -22.57 -5.65
C ILE A 41 3.00 -22.72 -5.35
N SER A 42 2.18 -21.73 -5.69
CA SER A 42 0.73 -21.75 -5.44
C SER A 42 0.03 -22.94 -6.08
N PHE A 43 0.42 -23.35 -7.30
CA PHE A 43 -0.15 -24.53 -7.95
C PHE A 43 0.02 -25.81 -7.11
N TYR A 44 1.18 -25.97 -6.47
CA TYR A 44 1.45 -27.11 -5.60
C TYR A 44 0.91 -26.90 -4.17
N ASN A 45 0.96 -25.68 -3.64
CA ASN A 45 0.50 -25.40 -2.28
C ASN A 45 -1.02 -25.50 -2.16
N LEU A 46 -1.80 -25.18 -3.20
CA LEU A 46 -3.25 -25.45 -3.21
C LEU A 46 -3.55 -26.95 -3.07
N LYS A 47 -2.80 -27.81 -3.76
CA LYS A 47 -2.91 -29.28 -3.58
C LYS A 47 -2.47 -29.72 -2.19
N ALA A 48 -1.47 -29.05 -1.64
CA ALA A 48 -1.03 -29.31 -0.27
C ALA A 48 -2.13 -28.91 0.73
N ARG A 49 -2.82 -27.77 0.53
CA ARG A 49 -3.99 -27.37 1.33
C ARG A 49 -5.09 -28.41 1.26
N ASP A 50 -5.45 -28.90 0.07
CA ASP A 50 -6.45 -29.96 -0.11
C ASP A 50 -6.10 -31.25 0.65
N ALA A 51 -4.79 -31.53 0.79
CA ALA A 51 -4.26 -32.66 1.53
C ALA A 51 -3.98 -32.38 3.04
N GLY A 52 -4.19 -31.15 3.51
CA GLY A 52 -3.85 -30.72 4.89
C GLY A 52 -2.34 -30.66 5.18
N LEU A 53 -1.53 -30.40 4.16
CA LEU A 53 -0.05 -30.39 4.18
C LEU A 53 0.55 -28.99 3.94
N ASN A 54 -0.27 -27.94 3.84
CA ASN A 54 0.22 -26.57 3.69
C ASN A 54 0.97 -26.11 4.95
N GLU A 55 1.95 -25.23 4.75
CA GLU A 55 2.78 -24.71 5.84
C GLU A 55 2.75 -23.19 5.84
N GLU A 56 2.64 -22.60 7.03
CA GLU A 56 2.60 -21.15 7.24
C GLU A 56 3.83 -20.43 6.62
N ALA A 57 5.00 -21.08 6.66
CA ALA A 57 6.21 -20.56 6.03
C ALA A 57 6.05 -20.37 4.51
N THR A 58 5.25 -21.20 3.86
CA THR A 58 4.94 -21.06 2.42
C THR A 58 4.07 -19.84 2.19
N ASP A 59 3.05 -19.65 3.03
CA ASP A 59 2.11 -18.55 2.92
C ASP A 59 2.84 -17.23 3.10
N ARG A 60 3.64 -17.12 4.16
CA ARG A 60 4.54 -15.98 4.40
C ARG A 60 5.45 -15.71 3.21
N PHE A 61 6.09 -16.73 2.66
CA PHE A 61 7.00 -16.57 1.52
C PHE A 61 6.30 -15.99 0.28
N ILE A 62 5.05 -16.42 0.02
CA ILE A 62 4.25 -15.88 -1.09
C ILE A 62 3.91 -14.41 -0.86
N LEU A 63 3.53 -14.03 0.38
CA LEU A 63 3.27 -12.62 0.73
C LEU A 63 4.52 -11.77 0.48
N ASP A 64 5.66 -12.19 1.01
CA ASP A 64 6.93 -11.46 0.95
C ASP A 64 7.41 -11.34 -0.51
N GLY A 65 7.30 -12.42 -1.28
CA GLY A 65 7.63 -12.46 -2.70
C GLY A 65 6.76 -11.49 -3.51
N PHE A 66 5.45 -11.45 -3.28
CA PHE A 66 4.59 -10.46 -3.93
C PHE A 66 4.97 -9.04 -3.52
N PHE A 67 5.16 -8.80 -2.22
CA PHE A 67 5.44 -7.49 -1.66
C PHE A 67 6.77 -6.91 -2.20
N ALA A 68 7.81 -7.74 -2.34
CA ALA A 68 9.09 -7.37 -2.93
C ALA A 68 8.97 -6.82 -4.38
N THR A 69 7.91 -7.19 -5.11
CA THR A 69 7.68 -6.73 -6.50
C THR A 69 6.78 -5.50 -6.62
N LEU A 70 6.34 -4.91 -5.50
CA LEU A 70 5.63 -3.64 -5.53
C LEU A 70 6.53 -2.52 -6.04
N THR A 71 5.87 -1.46 -6.50
CA THR A 71 6.55 -0.26 -6.99
C THR A 71 7.32 0.38 -5.85
N ASN A 72 8.62 0.64 -6.10
CA ASN A 72 9.54 1.23 -5.14
C ASN A 72 9.77 0.37 -3.88
N THR A 73 9.73 -0.96 -3.99
CA THR A 73 10.06 -1.87 -2.87
C THR A 73 11.49 -2.41 -2.97
N ASN A 74 11.76 -3.26 -3.96
CA ASN A 74 13.04 -3.95 -4.07
C ASN A 74 13.68 -3.74 -5.45
N PHE A 75 14.88 -3.15 -5.45
CA PHE A 75 15.74 -2.91 -6.61
C PHE A 75 17.02 -3.74 -6.56
N ASP A 76 17.22 -4.56 -5.52
CA ASP A 76 18.40 -5.40 -5.38
C ASP A 76 18.25 -6.68 -6.19
N LYS A 77 19.04 -6.77 -7.26
CA LYS A 77 19.10 -7.92 -8.16
C LYS A 77 19.39 -9.23 -7.42
N LYS A 78 20.37 -9.22 -6.51
CA LYS A 78 20.83 -10.45 -5.84
C LYS A 78 19.79 -10.96 -4.87
N GLU A 79 19.11 -10.06 -4.17
CA GLU A 79 17.99 -10.43 -3.29
C GLU A 79 16.84 -11.06 -4.09
N ILE A 80 16.47 -10.49 -5.23
CA ILE A 80 15.40 -11.06 -6.07
C ILE A 80 15.82 -12.44 -6.64
N GLU A 81 17.07 -12.60 -7.06
CA GLU A 81 17.62 -13.91 -7.46
C GLU A 81 17.59 -14.93 -6.30
N SER A 82 17.86 -14.48 -5.07
CA SER A 82 17.75 -15.29 -3.85
C SER A 82 16.30 -15.73 -3.58
N TYR A 83 15.32 -14.83 -3.73
CA TYR A 83 13.89 -15.19 -3.66
C TYR A 83 13.53 -16.24 -4.72
N ILE A 84 13.94 -16.08 -5.97
CA ILE A 84 13.67 -17.05 -7.04
C ILE A 84 14.22 -18.44 -6.67
N LYS A 85 15.47 -18.50 -6.21
CA LYS A 85 16.11 -19.75 -5.79
C LYS A 85 15.37 -20.41 -4.64
N LYS A 86 15.09 -19.68 -3.55
CA LYS A 86 14.35 -20.17 -2.39
C LYS A 86 12.93 -20.62 -2.77
N GLY A 87 12.30 -19.95 -3.72
CA GLY A 87 10.97 -20.30 -4.21
C GLY A 87 10.94 -21.66 -4.90
N PHE A 88 11.97 -22.00 -5.69
CA PHE A 88 12.11 -23.34 -6.26
C PHE A 88 12.37 -24.40 -5.19
N GLU A 89 13.26 -24.13 -4.24
CA GLU A 89 13.54 -25.05 -3.11
C GLU A 89 12.26 -25.34 -2.29
N LEU A 90 11.48 -24.31 -2.00
CA LEU A 90 10.21 -24.41 -1.28
C LEU A 90 9.17 -25.21 -2.08
N ARG A 91 8.99 -24.91 -3.36
CA ARG A 91 8.09 -25.65 -4.24
C ARG A 91 8.44 -27.13 -4.28
N ASP A 92 9.73 -27.45 -4.45
CA ASP A 92 10.18 -28.83 -4.57
C ASP A 92 10.01 -29.59 -3.24
N SER A 93 10.21 -28.92 -2.10
CA SER A 93 9.85 -29.44 -0.77
C SER A 93 8.36 -29.80 -0.67
N ILE A 94 7.46 -28.92 -1.12
CA ILE A 94 6.01 -29.20 -1.16
C ILE A 94 5.73 -30.43 -2.02
N LYS A 95 6.30 -30.51 -3.22
CA LYS A 95 6.14 -31.67 -4.12
C LYS A 95 6.52 -32.98 -3.46
N THR A 96 7.61 -33.02 -2.70
CA THR A 96 8.04 -34.25 -2.01
C THR A 96 7.10 -34.71 -0.91
N LYS A 97 6.30 -33.81 -0.33
CA LYS A 97 5.33 -34.12 0.71
C LYS A 97 3.98 -34.58 0.15
N LEU A 98 3.67 -34.22 -1.11
CA LEU A 98 2.40 -34.58 -1.74
C LEU A 98 2.26 -36.10 -1.94
N PRO A 99 1.12 -36.71 -1.58
CA PRO A 99 0.82 -38.10 -1.85
C PRO A 99 0.93 -38.49 -3.33
N SER A 100 1.41 -39.71 -3.59
CA SER A 100 1.46 -40.31 -4.93
C SER A 100 0.06 -40.32 -5.58
N GLY A 101 -0.06 -39.75 -6.78
CA GLY A 101 -1.32 -39.69 -7.54
C GLY A 101 -2.12 -38.39 -7.41
N ILE A 102 -1.67 -37.42 -6.59
CA ILE A 102 -2.28 -36.08 -6.50
C ILE A 102 -1.79 -35.13 -7.61
N THR A 103 -0.64 -35.42 -8.21
CA THR A 103 -0.17 -34.72 -9.40
C THR A 103 -0.47 -35.57 -10.63
N ASP A 104 -1.05 -34.95 -11.66
CA ASP A 104 -1.21 -35.58 -12.97
C ASP A 104 0.13 -36.14 -13.48
N ALA A 105 0.07 -37.05 -14.46
CA ALA A 105 1.28 -37.46 -15.17
C ALA A 105 2.00 -36.20 -15.69
N GLU A 106 3.34 -36.15 -15.62
CA GLU A 106 4.11 -34.93 -15.93
C GLU A 106 3.77 -34.30 -17.30
N LYS A 107 3.25 -35.09 -18.24
CA LYS A 107 2.84 -34.64 -19.58
C LYS A 107 1.55 -33.84 -19.61
N ASP A 108 0.70 -33.97 -18.59
CA ASP A 108 -0.61 -33.33 -18.50
C ASP A 108 -0.58 -32.09 -17.59
N LEU A 109 0.57 -31.81 -16.96
CA LEU A 109 0.74 -30.65 -16.09
C LEU A 109 0.86 -29.33 -16.89
N PRO A 110 0.29 -28.23 -16.39
CA PRO A 110 0.44 -26.92 -17.01
C PRO A 110 1.90 -26.43 -16.92
N ALA A 111 2.31 -25.56 -17.85
CA ALA A 111 3.69 -25.06 -17.93
C ALA A 111 4.20 -24.42 -16.62
N VAL A 112 3.31 -23.84 -15.82
CA VAL A 112 3.64 -23.26 -14.51
C VAL A 112 4.09 -24.32 -13.49
N ALA A 113 3.61 -25.55 -13.61
CA ALA A 113 3.96 -26.65 -12.72
C ALA A 113 5.31 -27.30 -13.10
N THR A 114 5.71 -27.20 -14.37
CA THR A 114 6.91 -27.86 -14.91
C THR A 114 8.12 -26.93 -15.08
N VAL A 115 8.00 -25.65 -14.71
CA VAL A 115 9.11 -24.69 -14.75
C VAL A 115 10.28 -25.13 -13.86
N THR A 116 11.51 -24.83 -14.24
CA THR A 116 12.71 -25.19 -13.48
C THR A 116 13.67 -23.99 -13.37
N PRO A 117 14.64 -24.01 -12.44
CA PRO A 117 15.69 -23.00 -12.40
C PRO A 117 16.43 -22.81 -13.73
N GLU A 118 16.59 -23.89 -14.51
CA GLU A 118 17.31 -23.90 -15.78
C GLU A 118 16.50 -23.28 -16.93
N ASN A 119 15.18 -23.48 -16.96
CA ASN A 119 14.34 -23.04 -18.08
C ASN A 119 13.66 -21.68 -17.85
N ILE A 120 13.49 -21.21 -16.61
CA ILE A 120 12.76 -19.95 -16.34
C ILE A 120 13.42 -18.74 -17.00
N GLY A 121 14.74 -18.80 -17.23
CA GLY A 121 15.48 -17.74 -17.92
C GLY A 121 15.10 -17.58 -19.40
N SER A 122 14.60 -18.63 -20.05
CA SER A 122 14.23 -18.66 -21.48
C SER A 122 12.73 -18.56 -21.75
N LEU A 123 11.89 -18.72 -20.71
CA LEU A 123 10.44 -18.54 -20.82
C LEU A 123 10.08 -17.06 -20.95
N ASP A 124 9.12 -16.75 -21.84
CA ASP A 124 8.47 -15.44 -21.84
C ASP A 124 7.40 -15.42 -20.73
N VAL A 125 7.78 -14.89 -19.57
CA VAL A 125 6.93 -14.75 -18.39
C VAL A 125 6.48 -13.30 -18.16
N ALA A 126 6.81 -12.40 -19.09
CA ALA A 126 6.46 -10.99 -18.98
C ALA A 126 4.95 -10.78 -19.16
N VAL A 127 4.46 -9.61 -18.75
CA VAL A 127 3.04 -9.22 -18.87
C VAL A 127 2.48 -9.39 -20.29
N HIS A 128 3.27 -9.11 -21.32
CA HIS A 128 2.85 -9.23 -22.72
C HIS A 128 2.74 -10.68 -23.23
N SER A 129 3.16 -11.68 -22.45
CA SER A 129 3.01 -13.10 -22.81
C SER A 129 1.56 -13.52 -22.98
N THR A 130 0.62 -12.86 -22.26
CA THR A 130 -0.82 -13.00 -22.53
C THR A 130 -1.19 -12.13 -23.74
N ALA A 131 -1.54 -12.77 -24.86
CA ALA A 131 -1.78 -12.08 -26.13
C ALA A 131 -3.07 -11.24 -26.14
N ASP A 132 -4.19 -11.82 -25.70
CA ASP A 132 -5.48 -11.15 -25.61
C ASP A 132 -5.41 -9.99 -24.61
N GLU A 133 -5.80 -8.79 -25.05
CA GLU A 133 -5.67 -7.56 -24.26
C GLU A 133 -6.61 -7.54 -23.05
N ASP A 134 -7.82 -8.07 -23.17
CA ASP A 134 -8.82 -8.07 -22.10
C ASP A 134 -8.47 -9.13 -21.04
N ILE A 135 -8.04 -10.31 -21.46
CA ILE A 135 -7.52 -11.35 -20.56
C ILE A 135 -6.26 -10.85 -19.84
N ARG A 136 -5.32 -10.24 -20.57
CA ARG A 136 -4.11 -9.63 -19.98
C ARG A 136 -4.51 -8.56 -18.97
N SER A 137 -5.46 -7.69 -19.32
CA SER A 137 -5.92 -6.62 -18.44
C SER A 137 -6.47 -7.14 -17.11
N LEU A 138 -7.35 -8.14 -17.15
CA LEU A 138 -7.95 -8.73 -15.95
C LEU A 138 -6.92 -9.51 -15.11
N ARG A 139 -6.02 -10.28 -15.74
CA ARG A 139 -4.93 -10.99 -15.06
C ARG A 139 -4.00 -10.03 -14.33
N GLU A 140 -3.63 -8.92 -14.96
CA GLU A 140 -2.77 -7.89 -14.35
C GLU A 140 -3.51 -7.11 -13.25
N LEU A 141 -4.78 -6.75 -13.47
CA LEU A 141 -5.60 -6.09 -12.44
C LEU A 141 -5.74 -6.97 -11.18
N LEU A 142 -6.00 -8.27 -11.36
CA LEU A 142 -6.02 -9.25 -10.27
C LEU A 142 -4.66 -9.36 -9.59
N THR A 143 -3.57 -9.49 -10.36
CA THR A 143 -2.20 -9.56 -9.84
C THR A 143 -1.84 -8.32 -9.03
N TYR A 144 -2.24 -7.13 -9.47
CA TYR A 144 -1.93 -5.88 -8.76
C TYR A 144 -2.80 -5.69 -7.51
N GLY A 145 -4.06 -6.12 -7.54
CA GLY A 145 -4.87 -6.23 -6.32
C GLY A 145 -4.21 -7.16 -5.29
N MET A 146 -3.84 -8.37 -5.70
CA MET A 146 -3.17 -9.35 -4.82
C MET A 146 -1.83 -8.87 -4.29
N LYS A 147 -1.05 -8.09 -5.06
CA LYS A 147 0.15 -7.41 -4.57
C LYS A 147 -0.15 -6.47 -3.40
N GLY A 148 -1.18 -5.64 -3.52
CA GLY A 148 -1.65 -4.78 -2.43
C GLY A 148 -2.12 -5.60 -1.23
N MET A 149 -2.85 -6.70 -1.47
CA MET A 149 -3.34 -7.61 -0.44
C MET A 149 -2.20 -8.26 0.33
N ALA A 150 -1.19 -8.76 -0.39
CA ALA A 150 -0.01 -9.36 0.19
C ALA A 150 0.74 -8.40 1.12
N ALA A 151 0.85 -7.12 0.74
CA ALA A 151 1.49 -6.11 1.57
C ALA A 151 0.77 -5.88 2.91
N TYR A 152 -0.57 -5.77 2.89
CA TYR A 152 -1.34 -5.59 4.12
C TYR A 152 -1.38 -6.87 4.98
N ALA A 153 -1.54 -8.03 4.34
CA ALA A 153 -1.49 -9.32 5.02
C ALA A 153 -0.11 -9.58 5.65
N HIS A 154 0.97 -9.15 5.01
CA HIS A 154 2.32 -9.20 5.57
C HIS A 154 2.41 -8.44 6.91
N HIS A 155 1.92 -7.20 6.96
CA HIS A 155 1.96 -6.43 8.20
C HIS A 155 1.11 -7.05 9.31
N ALA A 156 -0.07 -7.58 8.98
CA ALA A 156 -0.88 -8.31 9.96
C ALA A 156 -0.13 -9.56 10.47
N TYR A 157 0.50 -10.30 9.55
CA TYR A 157 1.28 -11.50 9.85
C TYR A 157 2.45 -11.21 10.80
N ILE A 158 3.21 -10.13 10.57
CA ILE A 158 4.33 -9.71 11.43
C ILE A 158 3.86 -9.41 12.87
N LEU A 159 2.60 -8.99 13.04
CA LEU A 159 1.98 -8.77 14.35
C LEU A 159 1.32 -10.03 14.93
N GLY A 160 1.41 -11.18 14.25
CA GLY A 160 0.83 -12.46 14.70
C GLY A 160 -0.63 -12.68 14.30
N TYR A 161 -1.18 -11.84 13.41
CA TYR A 161 -2.56 -11.94 12.92
C TYR A 161 -2.59 -12.55 11.53
N LYS A 162 -3.40 -13.60 11.34
CA LYS A 162 -3.49 -14.33 10.08
C LYS A 162 -4.90 -14.80 9.80
N ASP A 163 -5.20 -14.98 8.52
CA ASP A 163 -6.46 -15.53 8.04
C ASP A 163 -6.18 -16.40 6.80
N GLU A 164 -6.42 -17.71 6.94
CA GLU A 164 -6.18 -18.70 5.89
C GLU A 164 -6.93 -18.37 4.59
N ALA A 165 -8.11 -17.75 4.69
CA ALA A 165 -8.93 -17.44 3.54
C ALA A 165 -8.34 -16.31 2.68
N ILE A 166 -7.39 -15.52 3.22
CA ILE A 166 -6.58 -14.56 2.47
C ILE A 166 -5.47 -15.30 1.72
N PHE A 167 -4.73 -16.19 2.41
CA PHE A 167 -3.61 -16.91 1.81
C PHE A 167 -4.06 -17.83 0.69
N GLU A 168 -5.12 -18.61 0.91
CA GLU A 168 -5.73 -19.47 -0.09
C GLU A 168 -6.18 -18.67 -1.33
N PHE A 169 -6.78 -17.49 -1.14
CA PHE A 169 -7.21 -16.67 -2.26
C PHE A 169 -6.05 -16.13 -3.09
N ILE A 170 -4.96 -15.66 -2.45
CA ILE A 170 -3.76 -15.19 -3.15
C ILE A 170 -3.20 -16.29 -4.05
N GLU A 171 -3.19 -17.54 -3.57
CA GLU A 171 -2.74 -18.68 -4.36
C GLU A 171 -3.69 -19.05 -5.49
N LYS A 172 -4.99 -19.09 -5.20
CA LYS A 172 -6.04 -19.31 -6.20
C LYS A 172 -5.91 -18.30 -7.33
N GLY A 173 -5.76 -17.01 -7.00
CA GLY A 173 -5.60 -15.95 -7.98
C GLY A 173 -4.29 -16.08 -8.77
N LEU A 174 -3.16 -16.39 -8.12
CA LEU A 174 -1.89 -16.65 -8.80
C LEU A 174 -2.04 -17.76 -9.86
N VAL A 175 -2.64 -18.89 -9.51
CA VAL A 175 -2.86 -20.01 -10.44
C VAL A 175 -3.83 -19.63 -11.56
N ALA A 176 -4.94 -18.95 -11.24
CA ALA A 176 -5.91 -18.50 -12.22
C ALA A 176 -5.30 -17.60 -13.31
N THR A 177 -4.27 -16.81 -12.98
CA THR A 177 -3.56 -15.97 -13.99
C THR A 177 -2.69 -16.77 -14.97
N THR A 178 -2.64 -18.11 -14.85
CA THR A 178 -1.97 -19.02 -15.80
C THR A 178 -2.94 -19.93 -16.54
N ASP A 179 -4.22 -19.91 -16.18
CA ASP A 179 -5.24 -20.78 -16.76
C ASP A 179 -5.89 -20.09 -17.96
N ASP A 180 -5.52 -20.53 -19.16
CA ASP A 180 -6.05 -20.01 -20.43
C ASP A 180 -7.49 -20.48 -20.73
N SER A 181 -8.05 -21.39 -19.93
CA SER A 181 -9.47 -21.75 -20.03
C SER A 181 -10.41 -20.71 -19.41
N LEU A 182 -9.89 -19.80 -18.58
CA LEU A 182 -10.67 -18.75 -17.94
C LEU A 182 -10.91 -17.57 -18.88
N GLY A 183 -12.17 -17.36 -19.23
CA GLY A 183 -12.61 -16.21 -20.01
C GLY A 183 -12.81 -14.92 -19.17
N VAL A 184 -13.22 -13.86 -19.86
CA VAL A 184 -13.46 -12.51 -19.30
C VAL A 184 -14.39 -12.53 -18.09
N GLU A 185 -15.49 -13.28 -18.13
CA GLU A 185 -16.47 -13.34 -17.04
C GLU A 185 -15.87 -13.95 -15.75
N ALA A 186 -15.19 -15.09 -15.87
CA ALA A 186 -14.56 -15.76 -14.74
C ALA A 186 -13.45 -14.90 -14.10
N LEU A 187 -12.61 -14.28 -14.93
CA LEU A 187 -11.55 -13.39 -14.46
C LEU A 187 -12.11 -12.10 -13.82
N THR A 188 -13.21 -11.55 -14.36
CA THR A 188 -13.92 -10.43 -13.73
C THR A 188 -14.45 -10.82 -12.35
N GLY A 189 -15.02 -12.02 -12.22
CA GLY A 189 -15.45 -12.56 -10.93
C GLY A 189 -14.31 -12.63 -9.91
N LEU A 190 -13.13 -13.11 -10.33
CA LEU A 190 -11.94 -13.16 -9.47
C LEU A 190 -11.42 -11.77 -9.06
N VAL A 191 -11.49 -10.77 -9.95
CA VAL A 191 -11.14 -9.38 -9.61
C VAL A 191 -12.07 -8.81 -8.55
N LEU A 192 -13.38 -9.09 -8.62
CA LEU A 192 -14.33 -8.66 -7.60
C LEU A 192 -14.15 -9.42 -6.28
N GLU A 193 -13.88 -10.73 -6.34
CA GLU A 193 -13.52 -11.55 -5.17
C GLU A 193 -12.24 -11.01 -4.51
N CYS A 194 -11.26 -10.55 -5.30
CA CYS A 194 -10.05 -9.89 -4.79
C CYS A 194 -10.39 -8.62 -3.98
N GLY A 195 -11.36 -7.83 -4.43
CA GLY A 195 -11.87 -6.69 -3.67
C GLY A 195 -12.48 -7.09 -2.32
N GLN A 196 -13.31 -8.15 -2.31
CA GLN A 196 -13.93 -8.66 -1.08
C GLN A 196 -12.89 -9.17 -0.09
N LYS A 197 -11.91 -9.94 -0.58
CA LYS A 197 -10.76 -10.40 0.21
C LYS A 197 -9.88 -9.24 0.66
N GLY A 198 -9.81 -8.17 -0.13
CA GLY A 198 -9.16 -6.91 0.24
C GLY A 198 -9.80 -6.26 1.44
N VAL A 199 -11.13 -6.22 1.52
CA VAL A 199 -11.86 -5.73 2.72
C VAL A 199 -11.49 -6.57 3.94
N LEU A 200 -11.47 -7.90 3.81
CA LEU A 200 -11.06 -8.81 4.89
C LEU A 200 -9.62 -8.55 5.35
N THR A 201 -8.67 -8.39 4.41
CA THR A 201 -7.27 -8.10 4.74
C THR A 201 -7.10 -6.76 5.43
N LEU A 202 -7.81 -5.72 4.96
CA LEU A 202 -7.78 -4.40 5.56
C LEU A 202 -8.33 -4.42 6.99
N ALA A 203 -9.43 -5.14 7.23
CA ALA A 203 -9.99 -5.34 8.57
C ALA A 203 -9.03 -6.12 9.48
N LEU A 204 -8.34 -7.13 8.96
CA LEU A 204 -7.35 -7.91 9.71
C LEU A 204 -6.17 -7.04 10.14
N LEU A 205 -5.65 -6.18 9.24
CA LEU A 205 -4.55 -5.28 9.56
C LEU A 205 -4.98 -4.16 10.53
N ASP A 206 -6.17 -3.60 10.36
CA ASP A 206 -6.74 -2.63 11.31
C ASP A 206 -6.81 -3.23 12.73
N LYS A 207 -7.37 -4.44 12.85
CA LYS A 207 -7.39 -5.20 14.11
C LYS A 207 -5.97 -5.41 14.66
N ALA A 208 -5.04 -5.88 13.83
CA ALA A 208 -3.67 -6.18 14.24
C ALA A 208 -2.96 -4.95 14.81
N ASN A 209 -3.10 -3.80 14.16
CA ASN A 209 -2.51 -2.55 14.60
C ASN A 209 -3.17 -2.02 15.87
N THR A 210 -4.51 -1.98 15.91
CA THR A 210 -5.26 -1.39 17.03
C THR A 210 -5.22 -2.23 18.30
N GLU A 211 -5.26 -3.56 18.21
CA GLU A 211 -5.13 -4.45 19.36
C GLU A 211 -3.71 -4.45 19.93
N THR A 212 -2.69 -4.28 19.07
CA THR A 212 -1.28 -4.22 19.52
C THR A 212 -0.88 -2.84 20.06
N TYR A 213 -1.26 -1.76 19.38
CA TYR A 213 -0.74 -0.41 19.65
C TYR A 213 -1.77 0.57 20.21
N GLY A 214 -3.03 0.13 20.37
CA GLY A 214 -4.17 0.95 20.78
C GLY A 214 -4.83 1.64 19.59
N ASN A 215 -6.06 2.09 19.77
CA ASN A 215 -6.79 2.85 18.74
C ASN A 215 -6.12 4.21 18.50
N PRO A 216 -5.89 4.63 17.24
CA PRO A 216 -5.45 5.98 16.94
C PRO A 216 -6.39 7.02 17.56
N GLU A 217 -5.80 8.05 18.16
CA GLU A 217 -6.54 9.15 18.78
C GLU A 217 -6.11 10.51 18.21
N PRO A 218 -6.98 11.55 18.26
CA PRO A 218 -6.65 12.88 17.76
C PRO A 218 -5.32 13.39 18.33
N THR A 219 -4.39 13.72 17.44
CA THR A 219 -3.00 14.02 17.78
C THR A 219 -2.50 15.23 17.01
N VAL A 220 -1.86 16.14 17.73
CA VAL A 220 -1.10 17.25 17.14
C VAL A 220 0.34 16.80 16.98
N VAL A 221 0.78 16.59 15.73
CA VAL A 221 2.11 16.10 15.39
C VAL A 221 3.02 17.27 15.03
N ASN A 222 4.15 17.39 15.70
CA ASN A 222 5.18 18.37 15.36
C ASN A 222 5.85 18.05 14.01
N ILE A 223 6.07 19.06 13.17
CA ILE A 223 6.79 18.95 11.89
C ILE A 223 8.11 19.74 11.87
N GLY A 224 8.47 20.37 12.99
CA GLY A 224 9.81 20.91 13.22
C GLY A 224 10.80 19.85 13.73
N VAL A 225 12.01 20.30 14.09
CA VAL A 225 13.11 19.44 14.55
C VAL A 225 13.65 19.91 15.90
N ARG A 226 14.33 19.00 16.60
CA ARG A 226 15.13 19.28 17.81
C ARG A 226 16.61 19.34 17.46
N ASP A 227 17.39 19.96 18.34
CA ASP A 227 18.85 20.04 18.24
C ASP A 227 19.54 18.78 18.79
N ARG A 228 19.14 17.61 18.27
CA ARG A 228 19.68 16.29 18.62
C ARG A 228 19.80 15.43 17.37
N PRO A 229 20.81 14.53 17.30
CA PRO A 229 20.88 13.54 16.23
C PRO A 229 19.63 12.68 16.23
N GLY A 230 19.20 12.27 15.03
CA GLY A 230 17.99 11.47 14.89
C GLY A 230 18.06 10.39 13.83
N ILE A 231 17.06 9.51 13.86
CA ILE A 231 16.81 8.47 12.87
C ILE A 231 15.45 8.74 12.24
N LEU A 232 15.40 8.67 10.91
CA LEU A 232 14.16 8.82 10.15
C LEU A 232 13.65 7.44 9.75
N ILE A 233 12.47 7.05 10.24
CA ILE A 233 11.79 5.82 9.80
C ILE A 233 10.72 6.16 8.77
N SER A 234 10.74 5.42 7.65
CA SER A 234 9.84 5.59 6.52
C SER A 234 9.29 4.23 6.08
N GLY A 235 8.12 4.23 5.47
CA GLY A 235 7.39 3.02 5.12
C GLY A 235 6.11 2.92 5.93
N HIS A 236 5.74 1.70 6.36
CA HIS A 236 4.44 1.41 6.97
C HIS A 236 4.52 0.56 8.24
N ASP A 237 5.60 -0.20 8.42
CA ASP A 237 5.68 -1.23 9.46
C ASP A 237 5.80 -0.64 10.87
N LEU A 238 4.76 -0.85 11.69
CA LEU A 238 4.69 -0.34 13.06
C LEU A 238 5.50 -1.20 14.05
N ARG A 239 5.76 -2.48 13.73
CA ARG A 239 6.58 -3.37 14.55
C ARG A 239 8.05 -2.97 14.49
N ASP A 240 8.52 -2.54 13.33
CA ASP A 240 9.86 -1.96 13.18
C ASP A 240 10.01 -0.66 13.99
N LEU A 241 8.99 0.20 14.00
CA LEU A 241 8.99 1.40 14.84
C LEU A 241 9.05 1.05 16.33
N GLU A 242 8.24 0.10 16.78
CA GLU A 242 8.23 -0.35 18.17
C GLU A 242 9.64 -0.81 18.61
N GLN A 243 10.25 -1.69 17.83
CA GLN A 243 11.59 -2.20 18.11
C GLN A 243 12.66 -1.09 18.06
N LEU A 244 12.53 -0.14 17.14
CA LEU A 244 13.44 1.01 17.04
C LEU A 244 13.31 1.95 18.24
N LEU A 245 12.08 2.27 18.65
CA LEU A 245 11.82 3.11 19.82
C LEU A 245 12.37 2.47 21.10
N GLU A 246 12.20 1.16 21.26
CA GLU A 246 12.73 0.45 22.43
C GLU A 246 14.27 0.45 22.43
N GLN A 247 14.92 0.15 21.31
CA GLN A 247 16.38 0.13 21.21
C GLN A 247 17.03 1.52 21.31
N THR A 248 16.29 2.58 21.01
CA THR A 248 16.79 3.98 21.08
C THR A 248 16.46 4.67 22.40
N LYS A 249 15.66 4.05 23.26
CA LYS A 249 15.29 4.60 24.56
C LYS A 249 16.53 4.89 25.42
N GLY A 250 16.66 6.14 25.86
CA GLY A 250 17.78 6.58 26.70
C GLY A 250 19.14 6.72 25.98
N THR A 251 19.19 6.53 24.66
CA THR A 251 20.45 6.59 23.89
C THR A 251 20.91 8.01 23.53
N GLY A 252 20.06 9.01 23.71
CA GLY A 252 20.32 10.36 23.20
C GLY A 252 19.82 10.61 21.77
N ILE A 253 19.35 9.58 21.06
CA ILE A 253 18.87 9.68 19.67
C ILE A 253 17.36 9.91 19.59
N ASP A 254 16.95 10.88 18.79
CA ASP A 254 15.55 11.20 18.50
C ASP A 254 15.03 10.39 17.29
N ILE A 255 13.75 10.01 17.31
CA ILE A 255 13.07 9.28 16.24
C ILE A 255 12.06 10.19 15.56
N TYR A 256 12.14 10.25 14.23
CA TYR A 256 11.21 10.96 13.37
C TYR A 256 10.57 10.00 12.40
N THR A 257 9.30 10.25 12.08
CA THR A 257 8.56 9.53 11.03
C THR A 257 8.64 10.28 9.71
N HIS A 258 8.48 9.57 8.59
CA HIS A 258 8.38 10.15 7.25
C HIS A 258 7.33 9.40 6.41
N GLY A 259 6.62 10.16 5.56
CA GLY A 259 5.64 9.63 4.63
C GLY A 259 4.54 8.84 5.33
N GLU A 260 4.41 7.56 4.98
CA GLU A 260 3.37 6.68 5.52
C GLU A 260 3.60 6.25 6.99
N MET A 261 4.70 6.66 7.62
CA MET A 261 4.90 6.47 9.07
C MET A 261 4.28 7.61 9.91
N LEU A 262 3.82 8.72 9.32
CA LEU A 262 3.15 9.81 10.05
C LEU A 262 2.05 9.32 11.01
N PRO A 263 1.16 8.38 10.63
CA PRO A 263 0.07 7.93 11.49
C PRO A 263 0.52 7.26 12.78
N ALA A 264 1.75 6.74 12.86
CA ALA A 264 2.28 6.15 14.07
C ALA A 264 2.28 7.12 15.26
N ASN A 265 2.38 8.43 15.02
CA ASN A 265 2.27 9.45 16.07
C ASN A 265 0.90 9.42 16.79
N SER A 266 -0.12 8.84 16.17
CA SER A 266 -1.49 8.83 16.72
C SER A 266 -1.79 7.61 17.58
N TYR A 267 -0.93 6.59 17.59
CA TYR A 267 -1.12 5.38 18.38
C TYR A 267 -0.67 5.57 19.83
N PRO A 268 -1.53 5.30 20.84
CA PRO A 268 -1.18 5.48 22.25
C PRO A 268 0.10 4.77 22.69
N ALA A 269 0.37 3.58 22.15
CA ALA A 269 1.57 2.80 22.51
C ALA A 269 2.89 3.51 22.20
N PHE A 270 2.93 4.38 21.17
CA PHE A 270 4.14 5.10 20.77
C PHE A 270 4.28 6.48 21.44
N LYS A 271 3.17 7.08 21.88
CA LYS A 271 3.18 8.41 22.53
C LYS A 271 3.92 8.46 23.87
N LYS A 272 4.18 7.30 24.49
CA LYS A 272 4.94 7.19 25.74
C LYS A 272 6.45 7.43 25.59
N TYR A 273 6.98 7.50 24.37
CA TYR A 273 8.42 7.63 24.11
C TYR A 273 8.82 9.11 23.94
N ASP A 274 9.56 9.68 24.89
CA ASP A 274 9.98 11.08 24.88
C ASP A 274 10.89 11.46 23.70
N ASN A 275 11.62 10.48 23.16
CA ASN A 275 12.50 10.63 22.00
C ASN A 275 11.75 10.44 20.68
N PHE A 276 10.45 10.14 20.68
CA PHE A 276 9.63 10.16 19.47
C PHE A 276 9.13 11.59 19.21
N VAL A 277 9.70 12.28 18.22
CA VAL A 277 9.59 13.74 18.11
C VAL A 277 8.42 14.21 17.26
N GLY A 278 8.15 13.52 16.15
CA GLY A 278 7.14 13.95 15.17
C GLY A 278 7.40 13.40 13.77
N ASN A 279 6.98 14.16 12.76
CA ASN A 279 7.11 13.78 11.36
C ASN A 279 7.96 14.80 10.57
N TYR A 280 8.91 14.31 9.79
CA TYR A 280 9.80 15.13 8.99
C TYR A 280 9.46 15.04 7.50
N GLY A 281 9.37 16.19 6.82
CA GLY A 281 9.20 16.24 5.37
C GLY A 281 7.76 15.97 4.88
N ASN A 282 7.65 15.34 3.72
CA ASN A 282 6.42 15.24 2.93
C ASN A 282 6.19 13.79 2.42
N ALA A 283 5.53 13.62 1.28
CA ALA A 283 5.36 12.32 0.64
C ALA A 283 6.66 11.80 0.01
N TRP A 284 6.70 10.48 -0.18
CA TRP A 284 7.84 9.69 -0.63
C TRP A 284 8.62 10.24 -1.83
N TRP A 285 7.97 10.92 -2.77
CA TRP A 285 8.62 11.38 -4.00
C TRP A 285 9.59 12.55 -3.78
N ARG A 286 9.50 13.25 -2.64
CA ARG A 286 10.42 14.33 -2.23
C ARG A 286 11.64 13.83 -1.46
N GLN A 287 11.72 12.54 -1.15
CA GLN A 287 12.71 11.99 -0.22
C GLN A 287 14.17 12.27 -0.61
N ASN A 288 14.49 12.47 -1.89
CA ASN A 288 15.86 12.83 -2.30
C ASN A 288 16.34 14.15 -1.67
N GLU A 289 15.46 15.14 -1.57
CA GLU A 289 15.79 16.42 -0.94
C GLU A 289 15.72 16.31 0.58
N GLU A 290 14.70 15.64 1.08
CA GLU A 290 14.39 15.60 2.51
C GLU A 290 15.34 14.66 3.27
N PHE A 291 15.63 13.46 2.74
CA PHE A 291 16.59 12.55 3.36
C PHE A 291 17.99 13.17 3.40
N GLU A 292 18.38 13.91 2.36
CA GLU A 292 19.66 14.62 2.32
C GLU A 292 19.78 15.62 3.48
N LYS A 293 18.75 16.46 3.69
CA LYS A 293 18.69 17.47 4.77
C LYS A 293 18.45 16.90 6.17
N PHE A 294 17.97 15.65 6.28
CA PHE A 294 17.76 15.01 7.59
C PHE A 294 19.07 14.69 8.33
N ASN A 295 20.21 14.66 7.63
CA ASN A 295 21.56 14.36 8.14
C ASN A 295 21.78 12.95 8.75
N GLY A 296 20.88 12.46 9.60
CA GLY A 296 20.98 11.17 10.27
C GLY A 296 20.56 9.97 9.43
N PRO A 297 20.67 8.75 9.97
CA PRO A 297 20.27 7.52 9.29
C PRO A 297 18.79 7.47 8.92
N ILE A 298 18.48 6.80 7.81
CA ILE A 298 17.11 6.56 7.35
C ILE A 298 16.86 5.05 7.32
N LEU A 299 15.78 4.59 7.95
CA LEU A 299 15.29 3.21 7.89
C LEU A 299 14.05 3.13 6.97
N LEU A 300 14.14 2.34 5.90
CA LEU A 300 13.03 2.03 5.00
C LEU A 300 12.46 0.66 5.36
N THR A 301 11.28 0.64 5.96
CA THR A 301 10.58 -0.61 6.37
C THR A 301 9.81 -1.24 5.21
N THR A 302 9.34 -0.43 4.27
CA THR A 302 8.56 -0.82 3.08
C THR A 302 8.78 0.19 1.95
N ASN A 303 8.05 0.03 0.85
CA ASN A 303 7.97 1.06 -0.19
C ASN A 303 7.46 2.40 0.37
N CYS A 304 7.88 3.56 -0.15
CA CYS A 304 8.53 3.75 -1.45
C CYS A 304 9.98 4.24 -1.33
N ILE A 305 10.96 3.37 -1.59
CA ILE A 305 12.35 3.78 -1.81
C ILE A 305 12.57 4.21 -3.28
N ILE A 306 13.10 5.41 -3.50
CA ILE A 306 13.54 5.88 -4.82
C ILE A 306 15.07 5.74 -4.93
N PRO A 307 15.65 5.70 -6.15
CA PRO A 307 17.10 5.65 -6.32
C PRO A 307 17.81 6.75 -5.50
N PRO A 308 18.61 6.37 -4.49
CA PRO A 308 19.20 7.33 -3.56
C PRO A 308 20.35 8.09 -4.21
N ARG A 309 20.60 9.32 -3.75
CA ARG A 309 21.77 10.10 -4.14
C ARG A 309 22.99 9.65 -3.36
N GLU A 310 24.16 9.75 -3.99
CA GLU A 310 25.44 9.39 -3.36
C GLU A 310 25.73 10.19 -2.07
N SER A 311 25.20 11.41 -1.94
CA SER A 311 25.40 12.26 -0.75
C SER A 311 24.81 11.70 0.55
N TYR A 312 23.82 10.81 0.48
CA TYR A 312 23.19 10.22 1.67
C TYR A 312 22.99 8.71 1.59
N ARG A 313 23.41 8.08 0.49
CA ARG A 313 23.24 6.63 0.25
C ARG A 313 23.83 5.77 1.37
N ASN A 314 24.98 6.17 1.92
CA ASN A 314 25.72 5.45 2.95
C ASN A 314 25.06 5.46 4.35
N ARG A 315 23.91 6.12 4.50
CA ARG A 315 23.13 6.18 5.75
C ARG A 315 21.68 5.75 5.56
N ILE A 316 21.38 5.06 4.45
CA ILE A 316 20.10 4.39 4.26
C ILE A 316 20.23 2.92 4.65
N TYR A 317 19.30 2.48 5.48
CA TYR A 317 19.09 1.11 5.88
C TYR A 317 17.77 0.63 5.28
N THR A 318 17.79 -0.57 4.73
CA THR A 318 16.60 -1.29 4.28
C THR A 318 16.30 -2.42 5.26
N THR A 319 15.04 -2.83 5.36
CA THR A 319 14.64 -4.01 6.13
C THR A 319 13.39 -4.63 5.54
N GLY A 320 13.01 -5.81 6.02
CA GLY A 320 11.86 -6.56 5.50
C GLY A 320 12.03 -6.86 4.01
N VAL A 321 11.01 -6.56 3.22
CA VAL A 321 11.02 -6.81 1.76
C VAL A 321 11.75 -5.74 0.95
N VAL A 322 12.18 -4.63 1.59
CA VAL A 322 12.87 -3.54 0.91
C VAL A 322 14.30 -3.94 0.58
N GLY A 323 14.72 -3.68 -0.65
CA GLY A 323 16.09 -3.93 -1.08
C GLY A 323 16.57 -2.89 -2.08
N PHE A 324 17.84 -2.53 -2.00
CA PHE A 324 18.49 -1.70 -3.01
C PHE A 324 19.97 -2.00 -3.03
N GLU A 325 20.51 -2.23 -4.23
CA GLU A 325 21.91 -2.62 -4.41
C GLU A 325 22.88 -1.66 -3.69
N GLY A 326 23.74 -2.22 -2.83
CA GLY A 326 24.77 -1.48 -2.10
C GLY A 326 24.29 -0.70 -0.88
N LEU A 327 23.02 -0.85 -0.46
CA LEU A 327 22.56 -0.36 0.84
C LEU A 327 22.71 -1.43 1.93
N THR A 328 22.87 -0.98 3.17
CA THR A 328 22.86 -1.90 4.31
C THR A 328 21.44 -2.44 4.52
N HIS A 329 21.31 -3.76 4.71
CA HIS A 329 20.04 -4.40 5.01
C HIS A 329 20.04 -4.93 6.45
N ILE A 330 18.98 -4.62 7.20
CA ILE A 330 18.74 -5.13 8.55
C ILE A 330 17.82 -6.34 8.43
N TYR A 331 18.38 -7.52 8.64
CA TYR A 331 17.64 -8.78 8.63
C TYR A 331 16.92 -9.02 9.94
N GLU A 332 15.73 -9.62 9.85
CA GLU A 332 15.02 -10.17 10.99
C GLU A 332 15.72 -11.45 11.47
N LYS A 333 15.80 -11.64 12.79
CA LYS A 333 16.28 -12.86 13.43
C LYS A 333 15.14 -13.88 13.53
N GLU A 334 15.48 -15.13 13.85
CA GLU A 334 14.49 -16.21 14.00
C GLU A 334 13.41 -15.91 15.07
N ASP A 335 13.72 -15.08 16.07
CA ASP A 335 12.79 -14.66 17.12
C ASP A 335 11.91 -13.44 16.75
N GLY A 336 11.97 -12.97 15.51
CA GLY A 336 11.24 -11.79 15.02
C GLY A 336 11.86 -10.45 15.43
N THR A 337 13.01 -10.46 16.13
CA THR A 337 13.70 -9.21 16.49
C THR A 337 14.67 -8.75 15.39
N LYS A 338 14.86 -7.44 15.30
CA LYS A 338 15.83 -6.79 14.40
C LYS A 338 16.89 -6.08 15.22
N ASP A 339 18.13 -6.12 14.74
CA ASP A 339 19.24 -5.40 15.38
C ASP A 339 19.47 -4.05 14.71
N PHE A 340 19.05 -2.97 15.39
CA PHE A 340 19.23 -1.60 14.92
C PHE A 340 20.52 -0.96 15.44
N THR A 341 21.39 -1.70 16.13
CA THR A 341 22.66 -1.17 16.65
C THR A 341 23.48 -0.42 15.59
N PRO A 342 23.67 -0.92 14.35
CA PRO A 342 24.47 -0.20 13.35
C PRO A 342 23.92 1.20 13.02
N LEU A 343 22.60 1.33 12.90
CA LEU A 343 21.97 2.61 12.57
C LEU A 343 21.97 3.56 13.79
N ILE A 344 21.84 3.03 15.01
CA ILE A 344 21.94 3.82 16.24
C ILE A 344 23.34 4.39 16.42
N GLU A 345 24.39 3.58 16.22
CA GLU A 345 25.77 4.05 16.31
C GLU A 345 26.11 5.09 15.24
N GLN A 346 25.60 4.94 14.01
CA GLN A 346 25.76 5.96 12.98
C GLN A 346 25.03 7.27 13.32
N ALA A 347 23.85 7.19 13.94
CA ALA A 347 23.10 8.36 14.36
C ALA A 347 23.85 9.19 15.41
N LYS A 348 24.55 8.55 16.36
CA LYS A 348 25.38 9.25 17.37
C LYS A 348 26.47 10.13 16.76
N MET A 349 26.92 9.80 15.56
CA MET A 349 27.96 10.52 14.83
C MET A 349 27.40 11.52 13.81
N SER A 350 26.08 11.63 13.69
CA SER A 350 25.41 12.47 12.69
C SER A 350 25.06 13.85 13.25
N ASN A 351 25.00 14.85 12.38
CA ASN A 351 24.42 16.15 12.74
C ASN A 351 22.91 16.01 13.00
N PRO A 352 22.31 16.88 13.84
CA PRO A 352 20.86 17.02 13.94
C PRO A 352 20.20 17.29 12.58
N PRO A 353 18.92 16.95 12.40
CA PRO A 353 18.20 17.25 11.15
C PRO A 353 18.12 18.75 10.86
N GLU A 354 18.27 19.15 9.60
CA GLU A 354 17.98 20.54 9.19
C GLU A 354 16.48 20.79 9.22
N GLN A 355 16.05 21.91 9.79
CA GLN A 355 14.63 22.26 9.84
C GLN A 355 14.12 22.67 8.45
N LEU A 356 13.19 21.89 7.89
CA LEU A 356 12.55 22.20 6.60
C LEU A 356 11.38 23.17 6.75
N GLU A 357 10.66 23.05 7.86
CA GLU A 357 9.41 23.74 8.16
C GLU A 357 9.16 23.76 9.68
N SER A 358 8.12 24.47 10.10
CA SER A 358 7.68 24.52 11.49
C SER A 358 6.16 24.45 11.57
N GLY A 359 5.63 24.15 12.76
CA GLY A 359 4.21 24.02 13.01
C GLY A 359 3.81 22.59 13.30
N THR A 360 2.55 22.26 13.03
CA THR A 360 1.97 20.97 13.37
C THR A 360 0.99 20.49 12.29
N ILE A 361 0.73 19.18 12.29
CA ILE A 361 -0.35 18.54 11.53
C ILE A 361 -1.25 17.83 12.53
N VAL A 362 -2.55 17.85 12.31
CA VAL A 362 -3.52 17.10 13.13
C VAL A 362 -3.91 15.81 12.40
N GLY A 363 -3.89 14.68 13.11
CA GLY A 363 -4.33 13.38 12.58
C GLY A 363 -4.85 12.48 13.69
N GLY A 364 -5.07 11.20 13.39
CA GLY A 364 -5.51 10.20 14.36
C GLY A 364 -7.03 10.06 14.45
N PHE A 365 -7.74 10.36 13.37
CA PHE A 365 -9.19 10.23 13.27
C PHE A 365 -9.58 8.92 12.57
N ALA A 366 -9.01 7.80 13.03
CA ALA A 366 -9.44 6.46 12.63
C ALA A 366 -10.87 6.17 13.11
N HIS A 367 -11.43 5.00 12.75
CA HIS A 367 -12.85 4.72 12.96
C HIS A 367 -13.32 4.88 14.42
N GLU A 368 -12.62 4.35 15.41
CA GLU A 368 -13.00 4.53 16.83
C GLU A 368 -13.06 6.00 17.25
N ALA A 369 -12.03 6.79 16.90
CA ALA A 369 -11.99 8.21 17.22
C ALA A 369 -13.12 8.99 16.53
N ALA A 370 -13.36 8.72 15.24
CA ALA A 370 -14.43 9.38 14.49
C ALA A 370 -15.82 8.98 15.01
N LEU A 371 -16.03 7.70 15.34
CA LEU A 371 -17.29 7.18 15.85
C LEU A 371 -17.59 7.65 17.28
N SER A 372 -16.56 7.92 18.09
CA SER A 372 -16.74 8.49 19.44
C SER A 372 -17.42 9.87 19.43
N VAL A 373 -17.40 10.57 18.30
CA VAL A 373 -18.06 11.87 18.08
C VAL A 373 -19.12 11.81 16.97
N ALA A 374 -19.65 10.62 16.68
CA ALA A 374 -20.63 10.40 15.60
C ALA A 374 -21.86 11.32 15.72
N ASP A 375 -22.41 11.50 16.92
CA ASP A 375 -23.57 12.39 17.15
C ASP A 375 -23.28 13.83 16.70
N LYS A 376 -22.09 14.34 17.02
CA LYS A 376 -21.66 15.69 16.59
C LYS A 376 -21.54 15.79 15.07
N ILE A 377 -21.01 14.74 14.42
CA ILE A 377 -20.90 14.68 12.95
C ILE A 377 -22.29 14.64 12.32
N ILE A 378 -23.18 13.80 12.84
CA ILE A 378 -24.56 13.63 12.37
C ILE A 378 -25.33 14.96 12.52
N ASP A 379 -25.20 15.64 13.67
CA ASP A 379 -25.84 16.93 13.92
C ASP A 379 -25.30 18.03 12.99
N ALA A 380 -23.99 18.04 12.72
CA ALA A 380 -23.39 18.97 11.77
C ALA A 380 -23.91 18.75 10.35
N VAL A 381 -24.13 17.50 9.93
CA VAL A 381 -24.75 17.17 8.63
C VAL A 381 -26.23 17.57 8.62
N LYS A 382 -27.01 17.19 9.64
CA LYS A 382 -28.46 17.49 9.73
C LYS A 382 -28.77 18.99 9.79
N SER A 383 -27.90 19.77 10.42
CA SER A 383 -28.02 21.23 10.49
C SER A 383 -27.57 21.95 9.21
N GLY A 384 -26.92 21.22 8.29
CA GLY A 384 -26.32 21.79 7.08
C GLY A 384 -24.98 22.52 7.33
N ALA A 385 -24.40 22.41 8.54
CA ALA A 385 -23.07 22.94 8.82
C ALA A 385 -21.97 22.18 8.06
N ILE A 386 -22.15 20.88 7.87
CA ILE A 386 -21.38 20.06 6.93
C ILE A 386 -22.30 19.70 5.77
N SER A 387 -22.00 20.24 4.59
CA SER A 387 -22.76 19.99 3.37
C SER A 387 -22.39 18.65 2.73
N ARG A 388 -21.11 18.28 2.79
CA ARG A 388 -20.56 17.09 2.13
C ARG A 388 -19.18 16.69 2.65
N PHE A 389 -18.91 15.39 2.63
CA PHE A 389 -17.58 14.81 2.79
C PHE A 389 -16.94 14.51 1.44
N ILE A 390 -15.65 14.80 1.28
CA ILE A 390 -14.89 14.46 0.09
C ILE A 390 -13.76 13.51 0.48
N VAL A 391 -13.85 12.25 0.06
CA VAL A 391 -12.78 11.28 0.25
C VAL A 391 -11.67 11.57 -0.75
N MET A 392 -10.54 12.09 -0.25
CA MET A 392 -9.34 12.41 -1.03
C MET A 392 -8.14 11.52 -0.65
N ALA A 393 -8.44 10.30 -0.19
CA ALA A 393 -7.45 9.31 0.21
C ALA A 393 -6.62 8.76 -0.96
N GLY A 394 -5.61 7.95 -0.62
CA GLY A 394 -4.81 7.15 -1.53
C GLY A 394 -3.34 7.55 -1.57
N CYS A 395 -2.72 7.55 -2.75
CA CYS A 395 -1.27 7.72 -2.90
C CYS A 395 -0.86 8.96 -3.70
N ASP A 396 0.17 9.65 -3.24
CA ASP A 396 0.82 10.76 -3.95
C ASP A 396 1.88 10.27 -4.96
N GLY A 397 2.38 11.17 -5.81
CA GLY A 397 3.43 10.93 -6.80
C GLY A 397 4.02 12.23 -7.38
N ARG A 398 4.91 12.11 -8.36
CA ARG A 398 5.74 13.20 -8.92
C ARG A 398 5.04 14.08 -9.94
N HIS A 399 4.10 13.51 -10.69
CA HIS A 399 3.41 14.20 -11.79
C HIS A 399 2.83 15.55 -11.33
N LYS A 400 3.18 16.62 -12.04
CA LYS A 400 2.76 18.00 -11.70
C LYS A 400 1.25 18.17 -11.71
N GLU A 401 0.56 17.33 -12.50
CA GLU A 401 -0.90 17.26 -12.61
C GLU A 401 -1.57 16.99 -11.26
N ARG A 402 -0.85 16.43 -10.29
CA ARG A 402 -1.32 16.25 -8.90
C ARG A 402 -1.50 17.56 -8.13
N ALA A 403 -1.01 18.69 -8.65
CA ALA A 403 -1.40 20.02 -8.17
C ALA A 403 -2.93 20.19 -8.14
N TYR A 404 -3.65 19.49 -9.03
CA TYR A 404 -5.10 19.34 -9.01
C TYR A 404 -5.65 19.08 -7.59
N TYR A 405 -5.08 18.15 -6.82
CA TYR A 405 -5.61 17.82 -5.49
C TYR A 405 -5.39 18.93 -4.47
N THR A 406 -4.27 19.65 -4.56
CA THR A 406 -4.00 20.82 -3.73
C THR A 406 -4.97 21.96 -4.06
N ASP A 407 -5.16 22.24 -5.35
CA ASP A 407 -6.02 23.33 -5.81
C ASP A 407 -7.50 23.01 -5.56
N PHE A 408 -7.89 21.75 -5.72
CA PHE A 408 -9.22 21.26 -5.38
C PHE A 408 -9.51 21.44 -3.88
N ALA A 409 -8.59 21.04 -3.00
CA ALA A 409 -8.75 21.19 -1.55
C ALA A 409 -8.90 22.66 -1.12
N LYS A 410 -8.16 23.59 -1.76
CA LYS A 410 -8.30 25.04 -1.53
C LYS A 410 -9.63 25.61 -2.03
N ALA A 411 -10.12 25.09 -3.16
CA ALA A 411 -11.33 25.56 -3.82
C ALA A 411 -12.63 25.02 -3.17
N LEU A 412 -12.52 23.99 -2.32
CA LEU A 412 -13.67 23.39 -1.66
C LEU A 412 -14.44 24.41 -0.80
N PRO A 413 -15.78 24.42 -0.86
CA PRO A 413 -16.60 25.25 0.02
C PRO A 413 -16.26 25.04 1.49
N LYS A 414 -16.40 26.11 2.29
CA LYS A 414 -16.01 26.08 3.71
C LYS A 414 -16.88 25.16 4.57
N ASP A 415 -18.01 24.70 4.06
CA ASP A 415 -18.92 23.74 4.70
C ASP A 415 -18.64 22.28 4.30
N THR A 416 -17.57 21.98 3.57
CA THR A 416 -17.18 20.61 3.25
C THR A 416 -16.03 20.12 4.12
N VAL A 417 -15.95 18.81 4.35
CA VAL A 417 -14.86 18.14 5.08
C VAL A 417 -14.14 17.14 4.18
N ILE A 418 -12.81 17.14 4.19
CA ILE A 418 -11.97 16.16 3.50
C ILE A 418 -11.74 14.96 4.43
N LEU A 419 -12.00 13.76 3.93
CA LEU A 419 -11.61 12.50 4.56
C LEU A 419 -10.38 11.95 3.82
N THR A 420 -9.30 11.65 4.54
CA THR A 420 -8.07 11.14 3.94
C THR A 420 -7.46 9.96 4.70
N ALA A 421 -6.76 9.13 3.95
CA ALA A 421 -5.89 8.07 4.41
C ALA A 421 -4.80 7.88 3.35
N GLY A 422 -3.58 7.54 3.76
CA GLY A 422 -2.43 7.37 2.87
C GLY A 422 -1.77 8.69 2.42
N CYS A 423 -0.64 8.56 1.74
CA CYS A 423 0.25 9.69 1.45
C CYS A 423 -0.31 10.75 0.50
N ALA A 424 -1.47 10.52 -0.15
CA ALA A 424 -2.20 11.57 -0.86
C ALA A 424 -2.47 12.81 0.03
N LYS A 425 -2.60 12.59 1.35
CA LYS A 425 -2.78 13.64 2.36
C LYS A 425 -1.79 14.80 2.23
N TYR A 426 -0.55 14.52 1.81
CA TYR A 426 0.52 15.53 1.78
C TYR A 426 0.29 16.64 0.73
N ARG A 427 -0.70 16.48 -0.15
CA ARG A 427 -1.14 17.54 -1.07
C ARG A 427 -1.92 18.65 -0.37
N TYR A 428 -2.48 18.41 0.82
CA TYR A 428 -3.39 19.35 1.47
C TYR A 428 -3.38 19.35 3.00
N ASN A 429 -2.73 18.40 3.68
CA ASN A 429 -2.71 18.29 5.16
C ASN A 429 -1.92 19.39 5.88
N LYS A 430 -1.15 20.19 5.13
CA LYS A 430 -0.40 21.36 5.63
C LYS A 430 -1.05 22.69 5.24
N LEU A 431 -2.27 22.65 4.68
CA LEU A 431 -3.04 23.85 4.39
C LEU A 431 -3.83 24.27 5.63
N ASP A 432 -3.98 25.58 5.83
CA ASP A 432 -4.87 26.14 6.84
C ASP A 432 -6.32 26.15 6.32
N LEU A 433 -6.98 24.99 6.41
CA LEU A 433 -8.37 24.82 5.95
C LEU A 433 -9.40 25.07 7.06
N GLY A 434 -8.96 25.24 8.31
CA GLY A 434 -9.82 25.50 9.48
C GLY A 434 -10.66 24.30 9.94
N ASP A 435 -11.69 24.59 10.73
CA ASP A 435 -12.65 23.63 11.28
C ASP A 435 -14.11 24.10 11.09
N ILE A 436 -15.05 23.17 11.27
CA ILE A 436 -16.49 23.41 11.28
C ILE A 436 -17.01 22.99 12.67
N GLY A 437 -17.30 23.96 13.54
CA GLY A 437 -17.80 23.68 14.89
C GLY A 437 -16.83 22.83 15.72
N GLY A 438 -15.53 22.99 15.53
CA GLY A 438 -14.48 22.20 16.15
C GLY A 438 -14.22 20.83 15.51
N ILE A 439 -14.78 20.55 14.33
CA ILE A 439 -14.43 19.38 13.51
C ILE A 439 -13.42 19.85 12.44
N PRO A 440 -12.16 19.38 12.44
CA PRO A 440 -11.19 19.78 11.43
C PRO A 440 -11.70 19.50 10.01
N ARG A 441 -11.46 20.42 9.07
CA ARG A 441 -11.85 20.23 7.66
C ARG A 441 -10.99 19.21 6.92
N VAL A 442 -9.94 18.70 7.54
CA VAL A 442 -9.17 17.54 7.08
C VAL A 442 -9.14 16.51 8.19
N ILE A 443 -9.76 15.36 7.95
CA ILE A 443 -9.82 14.22 8.86
C ILE A 443 -8.88 13.15 8.32
N ASP A 444 -7.72 13.01 8.94
CA ASP A 444 -6.71 12.00 8.60
C ASP A 444 -6.89 10.74 9.45
N ALA A 445 -7.37 9.68 8.80
CA ALA A 445 -7.58 8.37 9.41
C ALA A 445 -6.28 7.57 9.57
N GLY A 446 -5.23 7.88 8.79
CA GLY A 446 -3.94 7.23 8.90
C GLY A 446 -3.30 6.82 7.57
N GLN A 447 -2.69 5.65 7.51
CA GLN A 447 -1.98 5.07 6.37
C GLN A 447 -2.96 4.70 5.26
N CYS A 448 -2.47 4.27 4.10
CA CYS A 448 -3.35 3.81 3.02
C CYS A 448 -4.29 2.65 3.43
N ASN A 449 -3.85 1.74 4.31
CA ASN A 449 -4.70 0.70 4.91
C ASN A 449 -5.84 1.27 5.75
N ASP A 450 -5.66 2.43 6.37
CA ASP A 450 -6.69 3.08 7.19
C ASP A 450 -7.81 3.69 6.32
N SER A 451 -7.77 3.51 5.00
CA SER A 451 -8.96 3.62 4.14
C SER A 451 -10.09 2.69 4.61
N TYR A 452 -9.75 1.61 5.32
CA TYR A 452 -10.72 0.79 6.05
C TYR A 452 -11.56 1.62 7.03
N SER A 453 -10.91 2.49 7.82
CA SER A 453 -11.62 3.37 8.75
C SER A 453 -12.64 4.25 8.03
N LEU A 454 -12.29 4.77 6.84
CA LEU A 454 -13.20 5.61 6.04
C LEU A 454 -14.44 4.84 5.57
N VAL A 455 -14.27 3.57 5.21
CA VAL A 455 -15.39 2.66 4.86
C VAL A 455 -16.28 2.42 6.08
N VAL A 456 -15.69 2.09 7.24
CA VAL A 456 -16.44 1.83 8.47
C VAL A 456 -17.24 3.07 8.89
N ILE A 457 -16.62 4.26 8.81
CA ILE A 457 -17.29 5.54 9.09
C ILE A 457 -18.47 5.74 8.13
N ALA A 458 -18.27 5.54 6.83
CA ALA A 458 -19.35 5.70 5.84
C ALA A 458 -20.50 4.72 6.12
N GLN A 459 -20.22 3.44 6.37
CA GLN A 459 -21.26 2.44 6.70
C GLN A 459 -22.05 2.82 7.95
N LYS A 460 -21.38 3.33 8.99
CA LYS A 460 -22.03 3.78 10.23
C LYS A 460 -22.86 5.03 10.03
N LEU A 461 -22.42 5.97 9.20
CA LEU A 461 -23.24 7.13 8.83
C LEU A 461 -24.46 6.68 8.03
N ALA A 462 -24.33 5.78 7.06
CA ALA A 462 -25.46 5.26 6.28
C ALA A 462 -26.51 4.61 7.20
N GLU A 463 -26.06 3.79 8.17
CA GLU A 463 -26.91 3.19 9.20
C GLU A 463 -27.64 4.27 10.02
N ALA A 464 -26.92 5.29 10.51
CA ALA A 464 -27.49 6.36 11.32
C ALA A 464 -28.51 7.24 10.57
N PHE A 465 -28.35 7.38 9.24
CA PHE A 465 -29.30 8.09 8.38
C PHE A 465 -30.43 7.18 7.83
N GLY A 466 -30.41 5.88 8.13
CA GLY A 466 -31.40 4.93 7.61
C GLY A 466 -31.34 4.75 6.09
N LEU A 467 -30.17 4.97 5.50
CA LEU A 467 -29.95 4.84 4.05
C LEU A 467 -29.78 3.38 3.67
N LYS A 468 -30.34 2.99 2.52
CA LYS A 468 -30.24 1.62 1.99
C LYS A 468 -29.01 1.43 1.11
N ASP A 469 -28.55 2.50 0.46
CA ASP A 469 -27.37 2.51 -0.39
C ASP A 469 -26.31 3.43 0.23
N ILE A 470 -25.06 2.98 0.33
CA ILE A 470 -23.93 3.78 0.82
C ILE A 470 -23.68 5.00 -0.09
N ASN A 471 -24.08 4.90 -1.36
CA ASN A 471 -23.95 5.99 -2.33
C ASN A 471 -24.95 7.13 -2.09
N ASP A 472 -25.98 6.93 -1.26
CA ASP A 472 -26.95 8.00 -0.91
C ASP A 472 -26.41 8.94 0.19
N LEU A 473 -25.21 8.69 0.70
CA LEU A 473 -24.56 9.57 1.66
C LEU A 473 -24.08 10.85 0.98
N PRO A 474 -24.00 11.98 1.72
CA PRO A 474 -23.34 13.19 1.24
C PRO A 474 -21.80 13.00 1.26
N VAL A 475 -21.30 12.01 0.53
CA VAL A 475 -19.90 11.61 0.41
C VAL A 475 -19.55 11.48 -1.06
N SER A 476 -18.46 12.12 -1.49
CA SER A 476 -17.94 11.99 -2.85
C SER A 476 -16.50 11.50 -2.84
N TYR A 477 -16.12 10.69 -3.83
CA TYR A 477 -14.81 10.04 -3.89
C TYR A 477 -13.94 10.66 -4.98
N ASN A 478 -12.85 11.31 -4.58
CA ASN A 478 -11.85 11.94 -5.45
C ASN A 478 -10.45 11.41 -5.10
N ILE A 479 -10.20 10.16 -5.48
CA ILE A 479 -9.10 9.32 -5.00
C ILE A 479 -7.86 9.48 -5.88
N ALA A 480 -6.71 9.66 -5.25
CA ALA A 480 -5.41 9.62 -5.91
C ALA A 480 -4.79 8.22 -5.80
N TRP A 481 -4.21 7.68 -6.87
CA TRP A 481 -3.50 6.41 -6.80
C TRP A 481 -2.09 6.50 -7.39
N TYR A 482 -1.23 5.55 -7.02
CA TYR A 482 0.13 5.44 -7.56
C TYR A 482 0.55 3.99 -7.74
N GLU A 483 0.47 3.19 -6.69
CA GLU A 483 0.96 1.82 -6.66
C GLU A 483 -0.15 0.82 -6.27
N GLN A 484 0.25 -0.42 -5.95
CA GLN A 484 -0.63 -1.59 -5.94
C GLN A 484 -1.52 -1.68 -4.70
N LYS A 485 -1.10 -1.12 -3.55
CA LYS A 485 -1.97 -1.00 -2.37
C LYS A 485 -3.20 -0.14 -2.67
N ALA A 486 -3.03 0.95 -3.42
CA ALA A 486 -4.17 1.75 -3.90
C ALA A 486 -5.09 1.00 -4.88
N VAL A 487 -4.55 0.06 -5.68
CA VAL A 487 -5.36 -0.81 -6.54
C VAL A 487 -6.26 -1.71 -5.69
N LEU A 488 -5.73 -2.34 -4.64
CA LEU A 488 -6.55 -3.14 -3.73
C LEU A 488 -7.63 -2.29 -3.05
N VAL A 489 -7.28 -1.10 -2.53
CA VAL A 489 -8.26 -0.22 -1.89
C VAL A 489 -9.39 0.16 -2.85
N LEU A 490 -9.06 0.45 -4.12
CA LEU A 490 -10.08 0.66 -5.16
C LEU A 490 -10.97 -0.58 -5.33
N LEU A 491 -10.39 -1.77 -5.52
CA LEU A 491 -11.17 -3.00 -5.68
C LEU A 491 -12.05 -3.30 -4.46
N ALA A 492 -11.57 -3.02 -3.25
CA ALA A 492 -12.34 -3.13 -2.02
C ALA A 492 -13.56 -2.20 -2.04
N LEU A 493 -13.39 -0.92 -2.39
CA LEU A 493 -14.51 0.03 -2.53
C LEU A 493 -15.53 -0.43 -3.58
N LEU A 494 -15.07 -0.90 -4.74
CA LEU A 494 -15.95 -1.42 -5.78
C LEU A 494 -16.73 -2.66 -5.30
N SER A 495 -16.07 -3.56 -4.56
CA SER A 495 -16.73 -4.75 -3.99
C SER A 495 -17.79 -4.44 -2.94
N LEU A 496 -17.67 -3.29 -2.26
CA LEU A 496 -18.65 -2.76 -1.31
C LEU A 496 -19.78 -1.99 -1.99
N GLY A 497 -19.77 -1.89 -3.33
CA GLY A 497 -20.80 -1.21 -4.11
C GLY A 497 -20.63 0.30 -4.21
N VAL A 498 -19.47 0.86 -3.83
CA VAL A 498 -19.19 2.28 -4.01
C VAL A 498 -19.11 2.62 -5.50
N LYS A 499 -19.83 3.65 -5.91
CA LYS A 499 -19.91 4.15 -7.29
C LYS A 499 -19.39 5.58 -7.39
N ASN A 500 -19.30 6.08 -8.61
CA ASN A 500 -19.01 7.48 -8.93
C ASN A 500 -17.62 7.95 -8.49
N ILE A 501 -16.66 7.03 -8.37
CA ILE A 501 -15.28 7.32 -7.98
C ILE A 501 -14.58 8.11 -9.10
N THR A 502 -14.13 9.32 -8.76
CA THR A 502 -13.12 10.03 -9.55
C THR A 502 -11.75 9.51 -9.16
N LEU A 503 -11.00 8.95 -10.11
CA LEU A 503 -9.69 8.34 -9.92
C LEU A 503 -8.63 9.07 -10.75
N GLY A 504 -7.50 9.44 -10.14
CA GLY A 504 -6.48 10.23 -10.84
C GLY A 504 -5.04 10.11 -10.31
N PRO A 505 -4.08 10.85 -10.93
CA PRO A 505 -4.30 11.85 -11.98
C PRO A 505 -4.47 11.28 -13.40
N THR A 506 -4.30 9.96 -13.56
CA THR A 506 -4.62 9.23 -14.81
C THR A 506 -5.25 7.89 -14.43
N LEU A 507 -6.01 7.26 -15.33
CA LEU A 507 -6.48 5.89 -15.11
C LEU A 507 -5.35 4.85 -15.27
N PRO A 508 -5.48 3.64 -14.69
CA PRO A 508 -4.46 2.59 -14.79
C PRO A 508 -4.24 2.09 -16.23
N ALA A 509 -2.97 2.03 -16.64
CA ALA A 509 -2.57 1.60 -17.98
C ALA A 509 -2.75 0.11 -18.25
N CYS A 510 -2.90 -0.71 -17.20
CA CYS A 510 -3.20 -2.13 -17.35
C CYS A 510 -4.68 -2.42 -17.64
N VAL A 511 -5.56 -1.41 -17.56
CA VAL A 511 -6.99 -1.58 -17.81
C VAL A 511 -7.26 -1.34 -19.31
N SER A 512 -7.70 -2.38 -20.03
CA SER A 512 -8.04 -2.29 -21.45
C SER A 512 -9.30 -1.43 -21.65
N PRO A 513 -9.58 -0.95 -22.88
CA PRO A 513 -10.80 -0.20 -23.16
C PRO A 513 -12.09 -0.97 -22.81
N ASN A 514 -12.16 -2.28 -23.06
CA ASN A 514 -13.37 -3.07 -22.75
C ASN A 514 -13.52 -3.31 -21.25
N VAL A 515 -12.42 -3.60 -20.53
CA VAL A 515 -12.46 -3.75 -19.07
C VAL A 515 -12.79 -2.41 -18.40
N LEU A 516 -12.26 -1.29 -18.90
CA LEU A 516 -12.64 0.04 -18.44
C LEU A 516 -14.13 0.29 -18.66
N LYS A 517 -14.68 -0.08 -19.82
CA LYS A 517 -16.12 0.04 -20.09
C LYS A 517 -16.95 -0.73 -19.06
N VAL A 518 -16.54 -1.94 -18.67
CA VAL A 518 -17.21 -2.71 -17.61
C VAL A 518 -17.17 -1.96 -16.27
N LEU A 519 -16.04 -1.35 -15.92
CA LEU A 519 -15.91 -0.56 -14.68
C LEU A 519 -16.78 0.71 -14.73
N VAL A 520 -16.87 1.37 -15.87
CA VAL A 520 -17.71 2.56 -16.09
C VAL A 520 -19.19 2.19 -16.03
N ASP A 521 -19.63 1.14 -16.73
CA ASP A 521 -21.03 0.75 -16.78
C ASP A 521 -21.57 0.30 -15.41
N ASN A 522 -20.75 -0.39 -14.60
CA ASN A 522 -21.18 -0.92 -13.30
C ASN A 522 -20.96 0.05 -12.13
N PHE A 523 -19.87 0.82 -12.15
CA PHE A 523 -19.44 1.64 -11.01
C PHE A 523 -19.33 3.13 -11.32
N ASN A 524 -19.51 3.54 -12.58
CA ASN A 524 -19.37 4.93 -13.02
C ASN A 524 -18.02 5.56 -12.60
N ILE A 525 -16.94 4.78 -12.69
CA ILE A 525 -15.59 5.28 -12.45
C ILE A 525 -15.21 6.30 -13.53
N ARG A 526 -14.49 7.35 -13.16
CA ARG A 526 -14.05 8.38 -14.11
C ARG A 526 -12.66 8.91 -13.79
N ALA A 527 -11.97 9.42 -14.81
CA ALA A 527 -10.77 10.21 -14.61
C ALA A 527 -11.12 11.58 -14.01
N ASN A 528 -10.22 12.15 -13.21
CA ASN A 528 -10.28 13.57 -12.88
C ASN A 528 -10.00 14.43 -14.12
N THR A 529 -10.51 15.66 -14.11
CA THR A 529 -10.39 16.62 -15.21
C THR A 529 -9.83 17.95 -14.69
N THR A 530 -10.59 19.03 -14.77
CA THR A 530 -10.28 20.34 -14.19
C THR A 530 -10.95 20.50 -12.83
N VAL A 531 -10.37 21.28 -11.92
CA VAL A 531 -10.94 21.56 -10.60
C VAL A 531 -12.38 22.06 -10.72
N GLU A 532 -12.66 22.97 -11.66
CA GLU A 532 -13.98 23.58 -11.84
C GLU A 532 -15.04 22.57 -12.30
N ALA A 533 -14.69 21.69 -13.26
CA ALA A 533 -15.61 20.67 -13.75
C ALA A 533 -15.87 19.60 -12.71
N ASP A 534 -14.82 19.13 -12.02
CA ASP A 534 -14.96 18.09 -11.02
C ASP A 534 -15.66 18.60 -9.77
N MET A 535 -15.46 19.87 -9.37
CA MET A 535 -16.20 20.51 -8.26
C MET A 535 -17.70 20.52 -8.54
N LYS A 536 -18.13 20.84 -9.76
CA LYS A 536 -19.55 20.81 -10.15
C LYS A 536 -20.16 19.42 -10.04
N VAL A 537 -19.39 18.37 -10.33
CA VAL A 537 -19.92 17.01 -10.24
C VAL A 537 -19.87 16.51 -8.79
N LEU A 538 -18.72 16.62 -8.13
CA LEU A 538 -18.49 16.07 -6.80
C LEU A 538 -19.35 16.73 -5.72
N LEU A 539 -19.73 18.01 -5.87
CA LEU A 539 -20.64 18.67 -4.92
C LEU A 539 -22.13 18.35 -5.15
N ASN A 540 -22.49 17.89 -6.35
CA ASN A 540 -23.88 17.65 -6.76
C ASN A 540 -24.21 16.16 -7.00
N GLN A 541 -23.25 15.25 -6.76
CA GLN A 541 -23.53 13.81 -6.73
C GLN A 541 -24.52 13.54 -5.60
N ALA A 542 -25.66 12.93 -5.92
CA ALA A 542 -26.68 12.57 -4.93
C ALA A 542 -26.05 11.72 -3.83
#